data_AF-A0A7S1YB32-F1
#
_entry.id   AF-A0A7S1YB32-F1
#
_cell.length_a   1.000
_cell.length_b   1.000
_cell.length_c   1.000
_cell.angle_alpha   90.00
_cell.angle_beta   90.00
_cell.angle_gamma   90.00
#
_symmetry.space_group_name_H-M   'P 1'
#
loop_
_entity.id
_entity.type
_entity.pdbx_description
1 polymer ?
#
loop_
_entity_poly.entity_id
_entity_poly.type
_entity_poly.pdbx_seq_one_letter_code
_entity_poly.pdbx_strand_id
1 'polypeptide(L)'
;EESVRNVNVDKCSVQSEQPAVSVVSHNGETVTVQVSQVWKGCEEEEKSSISWMAADYIRSDGELVCDKYEGAACGPSGTFEMQCQDGATVLDLYTYDAEDTFAQLDGSSVGVPNACDASADRTKMCHMRYIIKCNPKCGEEQKKEEEEPVLVGTPEKKTYWFF
;
A
#
# COMPACT_ATOMS: atom_id res chain seq x y z
N GLU A 1 -1.53 -18.68 7.23
CA GLU A 1 -2.06 -18.09 5.97
C GLU A 1 -1.41 -16.74 5.72
N GLU A 2 -1.21 -16.41 4.45
CA GLU A 2 -0.62 -15.15 3.99
C GLU A 2 -1.72 -14.06 3.97
N SER A 3 -1.44 -12.88 4.53
CA SER A 3 -2.43 -11.79 4.62
C SER A 3 -2.61 -11.03 3.30
N VAL A 4 -1.65 -11.15 2.39
CA VAL A 4 -1.69 -10.56 1.05
C VAL A 4 -1.54 -11.69 0.04
N ARG A 5 -2.43 -11.75 -0.95
CA ARG A 5 -2.34 -12.71 -2.05
C ARG A 5 -2.27 -11.96 -3.36
N ASN A 6 -1.16 -12.10 -4.09
CA ASN A 6 -1.09 -11.65 -5.48
C ASN A 6 -1.93 -12.59 -6.37
N VAL A 7 -2.78 -11.99 -7.21
CA VAL A 7 -3.54 -12.67 -8.24
C VAL A 7 -2.88 -12.33 -9.57
N ASN A 8 -2.41 -13.36 -10.26
CA ASN A 8 -1.86 -13.23 -11.59
C ASN A 8 -2.99 -12.89 -12.57
N VAL A 9 -3.12 -11.60 -12.89
CA VAL A 9 -4.12 -11.05 -13.82
C VAL A 9 -3.52 -10.77 -15.20
N ASP A 10 -2.21 -10.57 -15.28
CA ASP A 10 -1.45 -10.14 -16.47
C ASP A 10 -0.03 -10.73 -16.45
N LYS A 11 0.67 -10.67 -17.59
CA LYS A 11 2.00 -11.31 -17.76
C LYS A 11 3.14 -10.31 -17.67
N CYS A 12 3.30 -9.68 -16.52
CA CYS A 12 4.34 -8.68 -16.31
C CYS A 12 5.75 -9.27 -16.18
N SER A 13 6.74 -8.59 -16.77
CA SER A 13 8.16 -8.93 -16.66
C SER A 13 8.77 -8.45 -15.33
N VAL A 14 8.33 -9.01 -14.20
CA VAL A 14 8.81 -8.62 -12.87
C VAL A 14 10.25 -9.13 -12.63
N GLN A 15 11.15 -8.25 -12.18
CA GLN A 15 12.57 -8.60 -11.94
C GLN A 15 12.89 -9.04 -10.50
N SER A 16 11.98 -8.83 -9.55
CA SER A 16 12.19 -9.17 -8.13
C SER A 16 11.04 -10.03 -7.58
N GLU A 17 11.37 -10.99 -6.73
CA GLU A 17 10.39 -11.77 -5.97
C GLU A 17 9.94 -11.07 -4.68
N GLN A 18 10.49 -9.87 -4.38
CA GLN A 18 10.11 -9.12 -3.19
C GLN A 18 8.62 -8.73 -3.22
N PRO A 19 7.92 -8.78 -2.07
CA PRO A 19 6.53 -8.40 -2.02
C PRO A 19 6.38 -6.89 -2.21
N ALA A 20 5.65 -6.49 -3.25
CA ALA A 20 5.35 -5.08 -3.51
C ALA A 20 4.34 -4.47 -2.53
N VAL A 21 3.60 -5.30 -1.77
CA VAL A 21 2.55 -4.86 -0.85
C VAL A 21 2.76 -5.51 0.52
N SER A 22 2.77 -4.69 1.57
CA SER A 22 2.83 -5.15 2.96
C SER A 22 1.69 -4.54 3.79
N VAL A 23 1.15 -5.30 4.74
CA VAL A 23 0.11 -4.81 5.66
C VAL A 23 0.79 -4.07 6.81
N VAL A 24 0.37 -2.83 7.04
CA VAL A 24 0.86 -1.97 8.13
C VAL A 24 -0.02 -2.12 9.36
N SER A 25 -1.34 -2.06 9.18
CA SER A 25 -2.32 -2.20 10.27
C SER A 25 -3.68 -2.63 9.70
N HIS A 26 -4.56 -3.12 10.55
CA HIS A 26 -5.95 -3.44 10.18
C HIS A 26 -6.79 -3.52 11.44
N ASN A 27 -8.12 -3.42 11.32
CA ASN A 27 -9.04 -3.55 12.46
C ASN A 27 -10.29 -4.40 12.15
N GLY A 28 -10.29 -5.12 11.02
CA GLY A 28 -11.42 -5.93 10.54
C GLY A 28 -12.35 -5.17 9.59
N GLU A 29 -12.52 -3.86 9.79
CA GLU A 29 -13.33 -2.99 8.91
C GLU A 29 -12.47 -2.29 7.85
N THR A 30 -11.21 -2.02 8.19
CA THR A 30 -10.22 -1.36 7.34
C THR A 30 -8.87 -2.07 7.43
N VAL A 31 -8.06 -1.89 6.38
CA VAL A 31 -6.66 -2.32 6.32
C VAL A 31 -5.81 -1.20 5.73
N THR A 32 -4.69 -0.91 6.38
CA THR A 32 -3.67 -0.01 5.86
C THR A 32 -2.55 -0.84 5.27
N VAL A 33 -2.21 -0.59 4.01
CA VAL A 33 -1.10 -1.25 3.31
C VAL A 33 -0.05 -0.25 2.85
N GLN A 34 1.20 -0.68 2.78
CA GLN A 34 2.29 0.03 2.13
C GLN A 34 2.59 -0.64 0.80
N VAL A 35 2.62 0.14 -0.27
CA VAL A 35 3.06 -0.31 -1.60
C VAL A 35 4.48 0.17 -1.82
N SER A 36 5.33 -0.72 -2.33
CA SER A 36 6.71 -0.43 -2.69
C SER A 36 6.97 -0.77 -4.16
N GLN A 37 7.68 0.10 -4.87
CA GLN A 37 8.21 -0.24 -6.18
C GLN A 37 9.41 -1.16 -5.97
N VAL A 38 9.26 -2.38 -6.48
CA VAL A 38 10.26 -3.47 -6.41
C VAL A 38 10.50 -4.12 -7.77
N TRP A 39 9.73 -3.75 -8.79
CA TRP A 39 9.61 -4.52 -10.03
C TRP A 39 10.73 -4.25 -11.05
N LYS A 40 11.37 -3.09 -10.98
CA LYS A 40 12.40 -2.63 -11.93
C LYS A 40 13.66 -2.21 -11.19
N GLY A 41 14.75 -2.94 -11.38
CA GLY A 41 16.13 -2.49 -11.10
C GLY A 41 16.37 -1.93 -9.70
N CYS A 42 15.86 -2.59 -8.65
CA CYS A 42 16.03 -2.12 -7.25
C CYS A 42 17.18 -2.75 -6.49
N GLU A 43 17.81 -3.77 -7.04
CA GLU A 43 18.95 -4.48 -6.44
C GLU A 43 20.30 -4.01 -7.01
N GLU A 44 20.29 -3.15 -8.04
CA GLU A 44 21.51 -2.63 -8.67
C GLU A 44 22.01 -1.34 -8.00
N GLU A 45 23.30 -1.02 -8.19
CA GLU A 45 23.92 0.21 -7.65
C GLU A 45 23.24 1.48 -8.18
N GLU A 46 22.66 1.41 -9.38
CA GLU A 46 21.83 2.45 -9.98
C GLU A 46 20.35 2.09 -9.85
N LYS A 47 19.71 2.64 -8.81
CA LYS A 47 18.27 2.43 -8.57
C LYS A 47 17.47 2.99 -9.73
N SER A 48 16.71 2.12 -10.37
CA SER A 48 15.75 2.50 -11.40
C SER A 48 14.45 3.06 -10.80
N SER A 49 13.72 3.83 -11.60
CA SER A 49 12.34 4.22 -11.30
C SER A 49 11.42 3.82 -12.44
N ILE A 50 10.15 3.57 -12.11
CA ILE A 50 9.09 3.49 -13.11
C ILE A 50 8.53 4.87 -13.36
N SER A 51 8.02 5.10 -14.57
CA SER A 51 7.52 6.41 -14.97
C SER A 51 6.30 6.83 -14.16
N TRP A 52 5.36 5.93 -13.92
CA TRP A 52 4.30 6.14 -12.93
C TRP A 52 3.72 4.84 -12.38
N MET A 53 3.06 4.95 -11.24
CA MET A 53 2.25 3.91 -10.61
C MET A 53 0.87 4.50 -10.24
N ALA A 54 -0.19 3.72 -10.40
CA ALA A 54 -1.53 4.07 -9.92
C ALA A 54 -2.10 2.92 -9.08
N ALA A 55 -2.78 3.27 -7.99
CA ALA A 55 -3.42 2.34 -7.06
C ALA A 55 -4.94 2.56 -7.10
N ASP A 56 -5.68 1.58 -7.61
CA ASP A 56 -7.15 1.57 -7.65
C ASP A 56 -7.70 0.69 -6.51
N TYR A 57 -8.52 1.28 -5.65
CA TYR A 57 -9.02 0.64 -4.44
C TYR A 57 -10.27 1.32 -3.87
N ILE A 58 -10.96 0.62 -2.97
CA ILE A 58 -12.05 1.19 -2.17
C ILE A 58 -11.45 1.77 -0.88
N ARG A 59 -11.50 3.09 -0.71
CA ARG A 59 -10.99 3.80 0.47
C ARG A 59 -11.86 3.51 1.71
N SER A 60 -11.35 3.80 2.90
CA SER A 60 -12.03 3.57 4.18
C SER A 60 -13.44 4.19 4.29
N ASP A 61 -13.74 5.25 3.56
CA ASP A 61 -15.07 5.87 3.46
C ASP A 61 -16.01 5.22 2.43
N GLY A 62 -15.55 4.16 1.74
CA GLY A 62 -16.29 3.43 0.71
C GLY A 62 -16.21 4.03 -0.68
N GLU A 63 -15.45 5.10 -0.89
CA GLU A 63 -15.24 5.68 -2.22
C GLU A 63 -14.26 4.83 -3.04
N LEU A 64 -14.58 4.60 -4.32
CA LEU A 64 -13.62 4.04 -5.28
C LEU A 64 -12.65 5.14 -5.70
N VAL A 65 -11.37 4.96 -5.41
CA VAL A 65 -10.32 5.96 -5.65
C VAL A 65 -9.22 5.32 -6.48
N CYS A 66 -8.64 6.11 -7.40
CA CYS A 66 -7.40 5.75 -8.06
C CYS A 66 -6.31 6.81 -7.84
N ASP A 67 -5.33 6.50 -7.02
CA ASP A 67 -4.23 7.41 -6.68
C ASP A 67 -3.02 7.15 -7.58
N LYS A 68 -2.62 8.16 -8.35
CA LYS A 68 -1.47 8.10 -9.28
C LYS A 68 -0.25 8.84 -8.74
N TYR A 69 0.91 8.22 -8.90
CA TYR A 69 2.22 8.71 -8.50
C TYR A 69 3.17 8.69 -9.69
N GLU A 70 3.76 9.82 -10.00
CA GLU A 70 4.79 9.95 -11.03
C GLU A 70 6.18 9.63 -10.44
N GLY A 71 7.06 9.02 -11.23
CA GLY A 71 8.45 8.78 -10.88
C GLY A 71 8.65 7.88 -9.65
N ALA A 72 7.91 6.77 -9.56
CA ALA A 72 7.98 5.87 -8.40
C ALA A 72 9.36 5.18 -8.34
N ALA A 73 10.17 5.61 -7.37
CA ALA A 73 11.50 5.07 -7.11
C ALA A 73 11.46 3.82 -6.23
N CYS A 74 12.55 3.05 -6.23
CA CYS A 74 12.69 1.86 -5.41
C CYS A 74 12.42 2.08 -3.92
N GLY A 75 11.56 1.21 -3.37
CA GLY A 75 11.10 1.27 -1.99
C GLY A 75 9.68 1.82 -1.85
N PRO A 76 9.29 2.31 -0.65
CA PRO A 76 7.93 2.74 -0.36
C PRO A 76 7.47 3.86 -1.29
N SER A 77 6.37 3.60 -2.01
CA SER A 77 5.76 4.54 -2.96
C SER A 77 4.48 5.17 -2.41
N GLY A 78 3.76 4.47 -1.52
CA GLY A 78 2.53 5.00 -0.93
C GLY A 78 1.99 4.12 0.20
N THR A 79 1.09 4.70 1.00
CA THR A 79 0.33 4.01 2.04
C THR A 79 -1.15 4.27 1.84
N PHE A 80 -1.95 3.20 1.82
CA PHE A 80 -3.36 3.24 1.44
C PHE A 80 -4.20 2.61 2.54
N GLU A 81 -5.17 3.36 3.04
CA GLU A 81 -6.19 2.86 3.96
C GLU A 81 -7.43 2.46 3.16
N MET A 82 -7.73 1.16 3.18
CA MET A 82 -8.73 0.52 2.34
C MET A 82 -9.89 0.00 3.19
N GLN A 83 -11.11 0.11 2.68
CA GLN A 83 -12.27 -0.53 3.29
C GLN A 83 -12.26 -2.03 3.01
N CYS A 84 -12.65 -2.79 4.02
CA CYS A 84 -12.83 -4.23 3.94
C CYS A 84 -14.29 -4.58 3.71
N GLN A 85 -14.52 -5.50 2.77
CA GLN A 85 -15.83 -6.09 2.49
C GLN A 85 -15.70 -7.61 2.63
N ASP A 86 -16.59 -8.21 3.44
CA ASP A 86 -16.56 -9.64 3.74
C ASP A 86 -15.20 -10.18 4.24
N GLY A 87 -14.47 -9.35 5.00
CA GLY A 87 -13.19 -9.71 5.61
C GLY A 87 -11.97 -9.60 4.69
N ALA A 88 -12.12 -9.06 3.47
CA ALA A 88 -11.02 -8.80 2.57
C ALA A 88 -11.20 -7.48 1.79
N THR A 89 -10.16 -7.04 1.10
CA THR A 89 -10.22 -5.94 0.14
C THR A 89 -9.36 -6.25 -1.08
N VAL A 90 -9.55 -5.49 -2.16
CA VAL A 90 -8.84 -5.65 -3.43
C VAL A 90 -8.10 -4.36 -3.74
N LEU A 91 -6.81 -4.50 -4.04
CA LEU A 91 -5.95 -3.43 -4.55
C LEU A 91 -5.50 -3.80 -5.96
N ASP A 92 -5.80 -2.95 -6.92
CA ASP A 92 -5.27 -3.03 -8.27
C ASP A 92 -4.15 -2.00 -8.46
N LEU A 93 -2.96 -2.48 -8.82
CA LEU A 93 -1.81 -1.65 -9.14
C LEU A 93 -1.59 -1.63 -10.64
N TYR A 94 -1.58 -0.42 -11.20
CA TYR A 94 -1.20 -0.16 -12.58
C TYR A 94 0.13 0.56 -12.58
N THR A 95 1.00 0.18 -13.51
CA THR A 95 2.37 0.70 -13.56
C THR A 95 2.75 0.92 -15.01
N TYR A 96 3.61 1.90 -15.26
CA TYR A 96 4.12 2.19 -16.60
C TYR A 96 5.61 2.46 -16.53
N ASP A 97 6.35 1.83 -17.44
CA ASP A 97 7.77 2.06 -17.66
C ASP A 97 8.02 2.55 -19.08
N ALA A 98 8.41 3.83 -19.22
CA ALA A 98 8.74 4.39 -20.52
C ALA A 98 9.94 3.70 -21.20
N GLU A 99 10.85 3.13 -20.41
CA GLU A 99 12.06 2.45 -20.87
C GLU A 99 11.82 1.01 -21.32
N ASP A 100 10.59 0.49 -21.11
CA ASP A 100 10.16 -0.85 -21.57
C ASP A 100 10.97 -2.01 -20.96
N THR A 101 11.61 -1.78 -19.82
CA THR A 101 12.31 -2.82 -19.05
C THR A 101 11.35 -3.58 -18.13
N PHE A 102 10.17 -3.00 -17.89
CA PHE A 102 9.06 -3.59 -17.15
C PHE A 102 7.74 -3.40 -17.92
N ALA A 103 7.28 -4.46 -18.60
CA ALA A 103 6.12 -4.43 -19.49
C ALA A 103 5.40 -5.80 -19.58
N GLN A 104 4.31 -5.87 -20.35
CA GLN A 104 3.64 -7.14 -20.67
C GLN A 104 4.54 -8.01 -21.54
N LEU A 105 4.81 -9.24 -21.10
CA LEU A 105 5.63 -10.22 -21.81
C LEU A 105 5.01 -10.65 -23.15
N ASP A 106 3.70 -10.58 -23.31
CA ASP A 106 3.01 -10.93 -24.55
C ASP A 106 2.61 -9.72 -25.41
N GLY A 107 3.00 -8.52 -25.01
CA GLY A 107 2.70 -7.27 -25.72
C GLY A 107 1.21 -6.90 -25.74
N SER A 108 0.38 -7.54 -24.92
CA SER A 108 -1.03 -7.18 -24.78
C SER A 108 -1.20 -5.79 -24.15
N SER A 109 -2.31 -5.13 -24.45
CA SER A 109 -2.63 -3.83 -23.84
C SER A 109 -3.34 -4.01 -22.50
N VAL A 110 -2.88 -3.28 -21.48
CA VAL A 110 -3.52 -3.27 -20.17
C VAL A 110 -4.78 -2.40 -20.16
N GLY A 111 -5.86 -2.95 -19.61
CA GLY A 111 -7.10 -2.21 -19.36
C GLY A 111 -7.00 -1.40 -18.07
N VAL A 112 -6.65 -0.12 -18.18
CA VAL A 112 -6.61 0.80 -17.02
C VAL A 112 -7.91 1.61 -16.92
N PRO A 113 -8.54 1.70 -15.74
CA PRO A 113 -9.71 2.56 -15.51
C PRO A 113 -9.43 4.02 -15.83
N ASN A 114 -10.44 4.73 -16.36
CA ASN A 114 -10.31 6.15 -16.68
C ASN A 114 -9.99 7.01 -15.46
N ALA A 115 -10.43 6.59 -14.26
CA ALA A 115 -10.18 7.29 -13.00
C ALA A 115 -8.68 7.38 -12.67
N CYS A 116 -7.86 6.45 -13.17
CA CYS A 116 -6.41 6.43 -12.96
C CYS A 116 -5.63 7.34 -13.92
N ASP A 117 -6.33 8.05 -14.83
CA ASP A 117 -5.73 8.94 -15.83
C ASP A 117 -4.51 8.33 -16.55
N ALA A 118 -4.71 7.14 -17.08
CA ALA A 118 -3.66 6.39 -17.75
C ALA A 118 -3.34 7.01 -19.12
N SER A 119 -2.37 7.94 -19.13
CA SER A 119 -1.78 8.51 -20.33
C SER A 119 -0.45 7.83 -20.65
N ALA A 120 -0.44 6.85 -21.55
CA ALA A 120 0.77 6.26 -22.14
C ALA A 120 0.41 5.07 -23.05
N ASP A 121 1.44 4.47 -23.66
CA ASP A 121 1.34 3.18 -24.34
C ASP A 121 0.94 2.07 -23.36
N ARG A 122 -0.27 1.53 -23.55
CA ARG A 122 -0.85 0.50 -22.69
C ARG A 122 -0.17 -0.87 -22.80
N THR A 123 0.63 -1.09 -23.84
CA THR A 123 1.42 -2.33 -23.98
C THR A 123 2.64 -2.36 -23.07
N LYS A 124 3.09 -1.17 -22.62
CA LYS A 124 4.19 -0.96 -21.66
C LYS A 124 3.71 -0.81 -20.23
N MET A 125 2.45 -1.18 -19.97
CA MET A 125 1.85 -1.11 -18.66
C MET A 125 1.77 -2.48 -18.02
N CYS A 126 1.70 -2.48 -16.70
CA CYS A 126 1.59 -3.69 -15.92
C CYS A 126 0.45 -3.57 -14.91
N HIS A 127 -0.44 -4.56 -14.90
CA HIS A 127 -1.53 -4.68 -13.93
C HIS A 127 -1.25 -5.82 -12.96
N MET A 128 -1.31 -5.52 -11.68
CA MET A 128 -1.17 -6.49 -10.61
C MET A 128 -2.35 -6.35 -9.67
N ARG A 129 -3.00 -7.48 -9.34
CA ARG A 129 -4.12 -7.50 -8.40
C ARG A 129 -3.70 -8.16 -7.10
N TYR A 130 -4.05 -7.54 -5.99
CA TYR A 130 -3.81 -8.05 -4.65
C TYR A 130 -5.13 -8.22 -3.90
N ILE A 131 -5.34 -9.40 -3.32
CA ILE A 131 -6.41 -9.64 -2.35
C ILE A 131 -5.79 -9.60 -0.96
N ILE A 132 -6.26 -8.68 -0.12
CA ILE A 132 -5.71 -8.43 1.21
C ILE A 132 -6.75 -8.84 2.24
N LYS A 133 -6.39 -9.74 3.17
CA LYS A 133 -7.25 -10.14 4.28
C LYS A 133 -7.21 -9.06 5.37
N CYS A 134 -8.38 -8.72 5.90
CA CYS A 134 -8.52 -7.67 6.92
C CYS A 134 -8.61 -8.19 8.35
N ASN A 135 -8.81 -9.50 8.50
CA ASN A 135 -8.84 -10.14 9.81
C ASN A 135 -7.42 -10.52 10.25
N PRO A 136 -7.05 -10.25 11.51
CA PRO A 136 -5.82 -10.81 12.07
C PRO A 136 -5.84 -12.33 11.93
N LYS A 137 -4.65 -12.93 11.85
CA LYS A 137 -4.54 -14.35 12.18
C LYS A 137 -5.12 -14.51 13.58
N CYS A 138 -6.10 -15.40 13.77
CA CYS A 138 -6.62 -15.72 15.10
C CYS A 138 -5.44 -16.04 16.04
N GLY A 139 -5.08 -15.11 16.93
CA GLY A 139 -3.94 -15.23 17.84
C GLY A 139 -2.98 -14.03 17.93
N GLU A 140 -3.04 -13.05 17.03
CA GLU A 140 -2.30 -11.78 17.19
C GLU A 140 -3.22 -10.76 17.88
N GLU A 141 -3.27 -10.81 19.22
CA GLU A 141 -3.82 -9.70 20.00
C GLU A 141 -3.02 -8.44 19.67
N GLN A 142 -3.69 -7.44 19.10
CA GLN A 142 -3.15 -6.11 19.00
C GLN A 142 -2.89 -5.63 20.43
N LYS A 143 -1.62 -5.46 20.80
CA LYS A 143 -1.25 -4.68 21.97
C LYS A 143 -1.76 -3.26 21.72
N LYS A 144 -2.98 -2.99 22.19
CA LYS A 144 -3.41 -1.64 22.53
C LYS A 144 -2.39 -1.14 23.55
N GLU A 145 -1.52 -0.23 23.13
CA GLU A 145 -0.75 0.57 24.06
C GLU A 145 -1.76 1.44 24.79
N GLU A 146 -2.21 0.93 25.94
CA GLU A 146 -3.07 1.62 26.88
C GLU A 146 -2.21 2.73 27.48
N GLU A 147 -2.35 3.96 26.97
CA GLU A 147 -1.80 5.16 27.61
C GLU A 147 -2.35 5.23 29.03
N GLU A 148 -1.49 4.97 30.02
CA GLU A 148 -1.82 5.19 31.42
C GLU A 148 -2.16 6.67 31.64
N PRO A 149 -3.26 6.99 32.35
CA PRO A 149 -3.56 8.37 32.69
C PRO A 149 -2.50 8.91 33.65
N VAL A 150 -1.73 9.89 33.18
CA VAL A 150 -0.78 10.66 34.00
C VAL A 150 -1.55 11.33 35.16
N LEU A 151 -1.39 10.79 36.37
CA LEU A 151 -1.92 11.38 37.59
C LEU A 151 -1.22 12.73 37.85
N VAL A 152 -1.95 13.82 37.61
CA VAL A 152 -1.53 15.18 37.95
C VAL A 152 -1.41 15.30 39.46
N GLY A 153 -0.18 15.45 39.95
CA GLY A 153 0.13 15.63 41.36
C GLY A 153 -0.55 16.88 41.95
N THR A 154 -1.24 16.69 43.07
CA THR A 154 -1.78 17.76 43.92
C THR A 154 -0.67 18.68 44.45
N PRO A 155 -0.83 20.02 44.41
CA PRO A 155 0.13 20.94 45.01
C PRO A 155 0.06 20.94 46.55
N GLU A 156 1.21 20.74 47.20
CA GLU A 156 1.40 20.93 48.63
C GLU A 156 1.16 22.40 49.03
N LYS A 157 0.25 22.61 49.99
CA LYS A 157 0.06 23.92 50.65
C LYS A 157 1.23 24.17 51.61
N LYS A 158 2.11 25.13 51.27
CA LYS A 158 3.06 25.71 52.24
C LYS A 158 2.37 26.78 53.07
N THR A 159 2.23 26.51 54.36
CA THR A 159 1.78 27.47 55.39
C THR A 159 2.96 28.35 55.78
N TYR A 160 2.84 29.67 55.60
CA TYR A 160 3.80 30.65 56.10
C TYR A 160 3.33 31.17 57.47
N TRP A 161 4.18 31.08 58.48
CA TRP A 161 4.00 31.76 59.76
C TRP A 161 4.79 33.09 59.72
N PHE A 162 4.10 34.20 60.01
CA PHE A 162 4.72 35.50 60.30
C PHE A 162 4.81 35.66 61.82
N PHE A 163 6.01 35.87 62.35
CA PHE A 163 6.29 36.49 63.64
C PHE A 163 7.59 37.28 63.55
#